data_AF-A0A936DM81-F1
#
_entry.id   AF-A0A936DM81-F1
#
_cell.length_a   1.000
_cell.length_b   1.000
_cell.length_c   1.000
_cell.angle_alpha   90.00
_cell.angle_beta   90.00
_cell.angle_gamma   90.00
#
_symmetry.space_group_name_H-M   'P 1'
#
loop_
_entity.id
_entity.type
_entity.pdbx_description
1 polymer ?
#
loop_
_entity_poly.entity_id
_entity_poly.type
_entity_poly.pdbx_seq_one_letter_code
_entity_poly.pdbx_strand_id
1 'polypeptide(L)'
;MAAFSGSEVTWQAAVACIRDVLGPYRLTVTTTDPGLTPHHEAVIAGLPSQIGMGSGVSGVSPFSCGEIPRTITFTFGNLFPEDVLELCWTATHEIAHSFGLEHEMYCPDSMTYQPDCGFKRYTDVLADVGTAGQCLPANECQCGRSQQNAHQMMLGAVGTNPQVFGDGFESATAGKLNWREVLKTRDANRRFEGRCGTTDRPVDRSLSGWLELPR
;
A
#
# COMPACT_ATOMS: atom_id res chain seq x y z
N MET A 1 -23.69 -1.60 1.66
CA MET A 1 -22.79 -2.36 0.77
C MET A 1 -22.91 -3.84 1.11
N ALA A 2 -22.71 -4.76 0.15
CA ALA A 2 -22.69 -6.20 0.48
C ALA A 2 -21.44 -6.54 1.31
N ALA A 3 -21.52 -7.57 2.14
CA ALA A 3 -20.37 -8.09 2.88
C ALA A 3 -19.30 -8.64 1.93
N PHE A 4 -18.07 -8.74 2.41
CA PHE A 4 -16.98 -9.40 1.70
C PHE A 4 -17.35 -10.87 1.42
N SER A 5 -17.18 -11.31 0.18
CA SER A 5 -17.57 -12.66 -0.26
C SER A 5 -16.42 -13.67 -0.31
N GLY A 6 -15.19 -13.25 -0.01
CA GLY A 6 -14.03 -14.13 0.01
C GLY A 6 -13.96 -15.01 1.26
N SER A 7 -13.10 -16.02 1.19
CA SER A 7 -12.83 -16.92 2.32
C SER A 7 -12.17 -16.21 3.50
N GLU A 8 -12.37 -16.75 4.71
CA GLU A 8 -11.68 -16.27 5.93
C GLU A 8 -10.15 -16.36 5.80
N VAL A 9 -9.65 -17.38 5.08
CA VAL A 9 -8.21 -17.54 4.84
C VAL A 9 -7.68 -16.37 4.00
N THR A 10 -8.38 -16.01 2.93
CA THR A 10 -8.02 -14.86 2.09
C THR A 10 -8.12 -13.56 2.87
N TRP A 11 -9.19 -13.38 3.66
CA TRP A 11 -9.34 -12.22 4.53
C TRP A 11 -8.15 -12.03 5.47
N GLN A 12 -7.76 -13.07 6.21
CA GLN A 12 -6.62 -13.00 7.13
C GLN A 12 -5.30 -12.75 6.41
N ALA A 13 -5.12 -13.31 5.21
CA ALA A 13 -3.92 -13.07 4.40
C ALA A 13 -3.85 -11.63 3.86
N ALA A 14 -4.98 -11.07 3.40
CA ALA A 14 -5.06 -9.69 2.92
C ALA A 14 -4.76 -8.69 4.06
N VAL A 15 -5.39 -8.89 5.22
CA VAL A 15 -5.13 -8.07 6.42
C VAL A 15 -3.67 -8.18 6.87
N ALA A 16 -3.07 -9.37 6.82
CA ALA A 16 -1.65 -9.56 7.14
C ALA A 16 -0.73 -8.83 6.16
N CYS A 17 -1.06 -8.80 4.87
CA CYS A 17 -0.33 -8.04 3.86
C CYS A 17 -0.44 -6.52 4.09
N ILE A 18 -1.65 -6.01 4.36
CA ILE A 18 -1.87 -4.59 4.67
C ILE A 18 -1.05 -4.16 5.90
N ARG A 19 -1.03 -5.01 6.94
CA ARG A 19 -0.20 -4.81 8.15
C ARG A 19 1.30 -4.78 7.84
N ASP A 20 1.77 -5.59 6.89
CA ASP A 20 3.18 -5.60 6.46
C ASP A 20 3.53 -4.31 5.72
N VAL A 21 2.72 -3.90 4.74
CA VAL A 21 2.93 -2.64 3.98
C VAL A 21 2.89 -1.41 4.89
N LEU A 22 1.98 -1.38 5.86
CA LEU A 22 1.84 -0.27 6.80
C LEU A 22 2.76 -0.36 8.04
N GLY A 23 3.45 -1.48 8.23
CA GLY A 23 4.28 -1.76 9.41
C GLY A 23 5.37 -0.72 9.72
N PRO A 24 6.04 -0.09 8.73
CA PRO A 24 7.05 0.94 8.98
C PRO A 24 6.50 2.23 9.61
N TYR A 25 5.19 2.46 9.53
CA TYR A 25 4.56 3.71 9.93
C TYR A 25 3.86 3.57 11.27
N ARG A 26 3.72 4.68 12.01
CA ARG A 26 3.11 4.73 13.35
C ARG A 26 1.57 4.61 13.27
N LEU A 27 1.11 3.50 12.71
CA LEU A 27 -0.28 3.12 12.54
C LEU A 27 -0.53 1.78 13.23
N THR A 28 -1.73 1.62 13.77
CA THR A 28 -2.22 0.34 14.29
C THR A 28 -3.37 -0.13 13.40
N VAL A 29 -3.18 -1.27 12.73
CA VAL A 29 -4.22 -1.85 11.85
C VAL A 29 -5.02 -2.90 12.59
N THR A 30 -6.28 -2.57 12.87
CA THR A 30 -7.25 -3.44 13.56
C THR A 30 -8.42 -3.80 12.65
N THR A 31 -8.96 -5.00 12.81
CA THR A 31 -10.23 -5.45 12.20
C THR A 31 -11.38 -5.42 13.20
N THR A 32 -11.10 -5.00 14.44
CA THR A 32 -12.10 -4.73 15.48
C THR A 32 -12.28 -3.22 15.56
N ASP A 33 -13.54 -2.78 15.49
CA ASP A 33 -13.92 -1.38 15.63
C ASP A 33 -13.31 -0.79 16.91
N PRO A 34 -12.46 0.25 16.82
CA PRO A 34 -11.83 0.89 17.97
C PRO A 34 -12.77 1.87 18.70
N GLY A 35 -14.05 1.91 18.31
CA GLY A 35 -15.08 2.77 18.88
C GLY A 35 -14.84 4.24 18.59
N LEU A 36 -14.89 5.07 19.64
CA LEU A 36 -14.77 6.53 19.51
C LEU A 36 -13.33 7.04 19.34
N THR A 37 -12.34 6.15 19.40
CA THR A 37 -10.93 6.51 19.15
C THR A 37 -10.80 7.12 17.75
N PRO A 38 -10.13 8.27 17.54
CA PRO A 38 -9.89 8.78 16.19
C PRO A 38 -9.17 7.73 15.33
N HIS A 39 -9.75 7.37 14.20
CA HIS A 39 -9.23 6.35 13.29
C HIS A 39 -9.70 6.64 11.86
N HIS A 40 -9.03 6.02 10.89
CA HIS A 40 -9.48 5.92 9.51
C HIS A 40 -10.11 4.53 9.32
N GLU A 41 -11.14 4.44 8.49
CA GLU A 41 -11.81 3.20 8.14
C GLU A 41 -11.45 2.79 6.71
N ALA A 42 -10.96 1.56 6.53
CA ALA A 42 -10.75 0.96 5.21
C ALA A 42 -11.76 -0.17 5.02
N VAL A 43 -12.78 0.06 4.18
CA VAL A 43 -13.85 -0.90 3.91
C VAL A 43 -13.44 -1.77 2.73
N ILE A 44 -13.24 -3.06 2.96
CA ILE A 44 -12.90 -4.04 1.92
C ILE A 44 -14.10 -4.98 1.74
N ALA A 45 -15.01 -4.63 0.83
CA ALA A 45 -16.23 -5.39 0.59
C ALA A 45 -16.95 -4.93 -0.69
N GLY A 46 -17.99 -5.65 -1.07
CA GLY A 46 -18.95 -5.19 -2.07
C GLY A 46 -18.41 -5.00 -3.49
N LEU A 47 -19.26 -4.41 -4.33
CA LEU A 47 -19.00 -4.11 -5.74
C LEU A 47 -19.16 -2.61 -6.01
N PRO A 48 -18.42 -2.03 -6.97
CA PRO A 48 -18.50 -0.59 -7.29
C PRO A 48 -19.92 -0.16 -7.70
N SER A 49 -20.66 -1.04 -8.39
CA SER A 49 -22.04 -0.78 -8.83
C SER A 49 -23.02 -0.53 -7.69
N GLN A 50 -22.72 -0.99 -6.47
CA GLN A 50 -23.57 -0.78 -5.30
C GLN A 50 -23.57 0.66 -4.80
N ILE A 51 -22.61 1.46 -5.26
CA ILE A 51 -22.53 2.90 -4.99
C ILE A 51 -22.54 3.74 -6.27
N GLY A 52 -22.95 3.14 -7.40
CA GLY A 52 -23.07 3.84 -8.69
C GLY A 52 -21.76 4.02 -9.46
N MET A 53 -20.67 3.36 -9.06
CA MET A 53 -19.39 3.39 -9.77
C MET A 53 -19.35 2.35 -10.90
N GLY A 54 -18.49 2.60 -11.90
CA GLY A 54 -18.26 1.68 -13.02
C GLY A 54 -17.55 0.39 -12.58
N SER A 55 -17.72 -0.70 -13.33
CA SER A 55 -17.12 -2.01 -13.01
C SER A 55 -15.59 -2.06 -13.06
N GLY A 56 -14.95 -1.06 -13.68
CA GLY A 56 -13.49 -0.93 -13.72
C GLY A 56 -12.87 -0.22 -12.50
N VAL A 57 -13.69 0.19 -11.53
CA VAL A 57 -13.22 0.87 -10.32
C VAL A 57 -13.02 -0.18 -9.22
N SER A 58 -11.76 -0.41 -8.83
CA SER A 58 -11.40 -1.37 -7.77
C SER A 58 -11.39 -0.76 -6.37
N GLY A 59 -11.19 0.56 -6.26
CA GLY A 59 -11.19 1.28 -5.01
C GLY A 59 -11.55 2.76 -5.19
N VAL A 60 -11.97 3.40 -4.10
CA VAL A 60 -12.18 4.85 -4.04
C VAL A 60 -11.84 5.38 -2.64
N SER A 61 -11.22 6.55 -2.60
CA SER A 61 -10.91 7.29 -1.39
C SER A 61 -11.26 8.76 -1.56
N PRO A 62 -11.74 9.45 -0.51
CA PRO A 62 -11.61 10.90 -0.40
C PRO A 62 -10.15 11.31 -0.60
N PHE A 63 -9.92 12.45 -1.24
CA PHE A 63 -8.59 12.95 -1.53
C PHE A 63 -8.47 14.45 -1.23
N SER A 64 -7.34 14.83 -0.65
CA SER A 64 -6.89 16.22 -0.47
C SER A 64 -5.36 16.24 -0.51
N CYS A 65 -4.76 17.42 -0.60
CA CYS A 65 -3.30 17.55 -0.61
C CYS A 65 -2.64 17.40 0.77
N GLY A 66 -3.35 16.85 1.74
CA GLY A 66 -2.88 16.50 3.07
C GLY A 66 -3.81 15.48 3.73
N GLU A 67 -3.62 15.28 5.03
CA GLU A 67 -4.46 14.36 5.80
C GLU A 67 -5.92 14.83 5.80
N ILE A 68 -6.83 13.90 5.50
CA ILE A 68 -8.24 14.05 5.82
C ILE A 68 -8.50 13.20 7.08
N PRO A 69 -8.84 13.81 8.23
CA PRO A 69 -9.05 13.06 9.45
C PRO A 69 -10.33 12.23 9.36
N ARG A 70 -10.30 11.00 9.89
CA ARG A 70 -11.45 10.08 9.95
C ARG A 70 -12.04 9.76 8.57
N THR A 71 -11.18 9.54 7.59
CA THR A 71 -11.62 9.09 6.27
C THR A 71 -12.19 7.70 6.31
N ILE A 72 -13.08 7.46 5.35
CA ILE A 72 -13.55 6.13 4.99
C ILE A 72 -13.08 5.90 3.55
N THR A 73 -12.30 4.86 3.34
CA THR A 73 -11.83 4.41 2.02
C THR A 73 -12.50 3.10 1.66
N PHE A 74 -12.64 2.82 0.37
CA PHE A 74 -13.31 1.63 -0.12
C PHE A 74 -12.40 0.85 -1.07
N THR A 75 -12.29 -0.44 -0.83
CA THR A 75 -11.79 -1.44 -1.77
C THR A 75 -12.93 -2.39 -2.11
N PHE A 76 -13.31 -2.48 -3.37
CA PHE A 76 -14.41 -3.32 -3.83
C PHE A 76 -13.97 -4.78 -3.93
N GLY A 77 -13.74 -5.40 -2.77
CA GLY A 77 -13.12 -6.71 -2.66
C GLY A 77 -13.88 -7.84 -3.35
N ASN A 78 -15.18 -7.69 -3.63
CA ASN A 78 -15.94 -8.74 -4.30
C ASN A 78 -15.71 -8.78 -5.83
N LEU A 79 -14.92 -7.86 -6.38
CA LEU A 79 -14.39 -7.97 -7.75
C LEU A 79 -13.33 -9.08 -7.86
N PHE A 80 -12.58 -9.33 -6.78
CA PHE A 80 -11.46 -10.27 -6.73
C PHE A 80 -11.38 -10.92 -5.33
N PRO A 81 -12.44 -11.64 -4.90
CA PRO A 81 -12.62 -12.03 -3.50
C PRO A 81 -11.60 -13.04 -2.96
N GLU A 82 -10.84 -13.70 -3.84
CA GLU A 82 -9.78 -14.65 -3.45
C GLU A 82 -8.37 -14.15 -3.82
N ASP A 83 -8.24 -12.93 -4.36
CA ASP A 83 -6.92 -12.35 -4.69
C ASP A 83 -6.38 -11.52 -3.53
N VAL A 84 -5.58 -12.16 -2.69
CA VAL A 84 -4.93 -11.55 -1.52
C VAL A 84 -4.15 -10.28 -1.89
N LEU A 85 -3.45 -10.27 -3.03
CA LEU A 85 -2.54 -9.20 -3.39
C LEU A 85 -3.29 -8.01 -3.97
N GLU A 86 -4.28 -8.24 -4.83
CA GLU A 86 -5.12 -7.15 -5.33
C GLU A 86 -5.93 -6.50 -4.19
N LEU A 87 -6.43 -7.28 -3.23
CA LEU A 87 -7.06 -6.75 -2.00
C LEU A 87 -6.08 -5.86 -1.22
N CYS A 88 -4.85 -6.35 -1.00
CA CYS A 88 -3.84 -5.63 -0.25
C CYS A 88 -3.40 -4.33 -0.95
N TRP A 89 -3.06 -4.42 -2.24
CA TRP A 89 -2.55 -3.28 -3.00
C TRP A 89 -3.62 -2.22 -3.16
N THR A 90 -4.84 -2.60 -3.54
CA THR A 90 -5.95 -1.65 -3.65
C THR A 90 -6.23 -0.98 -2.29
N ALA A 91 -6.30 -1.73 -1.20
CA ALA A 91 -6.53 -1.14 0.12
C ALA A 91 -5.42 -0.15 0.52
N THR A 92 -4.15 -0.51 0.32
CA THR A 92 -3.03 0.39 0.65
C THR A 92 -2.97 1.62 -0.26
N HIS A 93 -3.32 1.48 -1.54
CA HIS A 93 -3.44 2.60 -2.48
C HIS A 93 -4.49 3.60 -1.96
N GLU A 94 -5.68 3.12 -1.64
CA GLU A 94 -6.78 3.98 -1.17
C GLU A 94 -6.51 4.60 0.21
N ILE A 95 -5.91 3.85 1.14
CA ILE A 95 -5.53 4.38 2.45
C ILE A 95 -4.57 5.56 2.31
N ALA A 96 -3.61 5.51 1.39
CA ALA A 96 -2.62 6.56 1.23
C ALA A 96 -3.18 7.87 0.67
N HIS A 97 -4.27 7.82 -0.11
CA HIS A 97 -5.00 9.03 -0.51
C HIS A 97 -5.55 9.83 0.70
N SER A 98 -5.86 9.14 1.81
CA SER A 98 -6.29 9.80 3.05
C SER A 98 -5.19 10.64 3.70
N PHE A 99 -3.92 10.37 3.36
CA PHE A 99 -2.75 11.13 3.80
C PHE A 99 -2.19 12.05 2.70
N GLY A 100 -2.95 12.20 1.60
CA GLY A 100 -2.66 13.11 0.52
C GLY A 100 -1.59 12.65 -0.46
N LEU A 101 -1.33 11.34 -0.56
CA LEU A 101 -0.48 10.78 -1.62
C LEU A 101 -1.28 10.71 -2.93
N GLU A 102 -0.65 11.15 -4.01
CA GLU A 102 -1.20 11.09 -5.38
C GLU A 102 -0.82 9.76 -6.02
N HIS A 103 -1.37 9.46 -7.19
CA HIS A 103 -0.89 8.34 -7.98
C HIS A 103 0.55 8.56 -8.39
N GLU A 104 1.32 7.47 -8.53
CA GLU A 104 2.66 7.54 -9.09
C GLU A 104 2.95 6.42 -10.09
N MET A 105 3.99 6.63 -10.87
CA MET A 105 4.34 5.76 -11.99
C MET A 105 5.37 4.68 -11.64
N TYR A 106 5.93 4.68 -10.43
CA TYR A 106 6.92 3.68 -10.04
C TYR A 106 6.28 2.34 -9.73
N CYS A 107 6.54 1.35 -10.57
CA CYS A 107 5.84 0.06 -10.59
C CYS A 107 5.78 -0.65 -9.22
N PRO A 108 6.87 -0.76 -8.44
CA PRO A 108 6.82 -1.43 -7.14
C PRO A 108 6.10 -0.64 -6.03
N ASP A 109 5.60 0.56 -6.32
CA ASP A 109 4.91 1.39 -5.33
C ASP A 109 3.44 1.00 -5.15
N SER A 110 2.92 1.12 -3.93
CA SER A 110 1.49 0.94 -3.66
C SER A 110 0.62 2.00 -4.35
N MET A 111 1.17 3.16 -4.69
CA MET A 111 0.44 4.27 -5.34
C MET A 111 0.34 4.16 -6.86
N THR A 112 0.77 3.03 -7.45
CA THR A 112 0.79 2.85 -8.90
C THR A 112 -0.30 1.92 -9.43
N TYR A 113 -0.87 2.29 -10.58
CA TYR A 113 -1.73 1.40 -11.37
C TYR A 113 -0.97 0.44 -12.28
N GLN A 114 0.37 0.53 -12.35
CA GLN A 114 1.12 -0.31 -13.26
C GLN A 114 0.93 -1.80 -12.92
N PRO A 115 0.64 -2.66 -13.91
CA PRO A 115 0.50 -4.08 -13.69
C PRO A 115 1.87 -4.76 -13.58
N ASP A 116 1.86 -6.00 -13.10
CA ASP A 116 3.01 -6.92 -13.14
C ASP A 116 4.28 -6.51 -12.39
N CYS A 117 4.19 -5.57 -11.46
CA CYS A 117 5.33 -5.00 -10.74
C CYS A 117 6.01 -5.88 -9.68
N GLY A 118 5.49 -7.09 -9.44
CA GLY A 118 5.85 -7.86 -8.25
C GLY A 118 5.13 -7.30 -7.03
N PHE A 119 5.69 -7.50 -5.83
CA PHE A 119 5.07 -7.02 -4.60
C PHE A 119 5.12 -5.50 -4.50
N LYS A 120 3.95 -4.86 -4.36
CA LYS A 120 3.82 -3.42 -4.16
C LYS A 120 3.81 -3.02 -2.68
N ARG A 121 4.47 -1.92 -2.37
CA ARG A 121 4.54 -1.25 -1.06
C ARG A 121 4.96 0.19 -1.27
N TYR A 122 4.73 1.11 -0.34
CA TYR A 122 5.32 2.44 -0.47
C TYR A 122 6.85 2.36 -0.46
N THR A 123 7.46 2.96 -1.47
CA THR A 123 8.89 2.86 -1.76
C THR A 123 9.59 4.17 -1.44
N ASP A 124 10.85 4.05 -1.01
CA ASP A 124 11.71 5.20 -0.76
C ASP A 124 12.41 5.63 -2.05
N VAL A 125 11.59 5.99 -3.04
CA VAL A 125 12.02 6.43 -4.37
C VAL A 125 11.23 7.68 -4.73
N LEU A 126 11.92 8.68 -5.27
CA LEU A 126 11.24 9.85 -5.86
C LEU A 126 10.69 9.43 -7.24
N ALA A 127 9.38 9.28 -7.33
CA ALA A 127 8.65 8.82 -8.50
C ALA A 127 7.82 9.94 -9.13
N ASP A 128 7.59 9.85 -10.45
CA ASP A 128 6.70 10.76 -11.15
C ASP A 128 5.25 10.55 -10.70
N VAL A 129 4.59 11.64 -10.31
CA VAL A 129 3.15 11.65 -10.03
C VAL A 129 2.38 11.48 -11.33
N GLY A 130 1.39 10.60 -11.34
CA GLY A 130 0.51 10.37 -12.48
C GLY A 130 0.15 8.92 -12.72
N THR A 131 -0.67 8.69 -13.75
CA THR A 131 -1.17 7.35 -14.13
C THR A 131 -0.85 7.00 -15.58
N ALA A 132 -0.55 8.00 -16.41
CA ALA A 132 -0.14 7.84 -17.82
C ALA A 132 1.18 8.55 -18.15
N GLY A 133 1.94 8.97 -17.14
CA GLY A 133 3.16 9.77 -17.24
C GLY A 133 3.17 10.90 -16.20
N GLN A 134 4.29 11.61 -16.10
CA GLN A 134 4.43 12.72 -15.14
C GLN A 134 3.33 13.77 -15.37
N CYS A 135 2.52 14.01 -14.35
CA CYS A 135 1.35 14.89 -14.37
C CYS A 135 0.34 14.59 -15.49
N LEU A 136 0.18 13.29 -15.84
CA LEU A 136 -0.79 12.84 -16.83
C LEU A 136 -1.76 11.82 -16.22
N PRO A 137 -3.08 12.05 -16.33
CA PRO A 137 -3.75 13.24 -16.87
C PRO A 137 -3.45 14.53 -16.07
N ALA A 138 -3.73 15.70 -16.65
CA ALA A 138 -3.29 17.00 -16.11
C ALA A 138 -3.75 17.31 -14.68
N ASN A 139 -4.78 16.62 -14.19
CA ASN A 139 -5.30 16.72 -12.83
C ASN A 139 -4.57 15.83 -11.82
N GLU A 140 -3.62 14.99 -12.23
CA GLU A 140 -2.88 14.12 -11.31
C GLU A 140 -1.95 14.89 -10.38
N CYS A 141 -1.36 16.00 -10.85
CA CYS A 141 -0.49 16.88 -10.05
C CYS A 141 -1.29 18.02 -9.40
N GLN A 142 -2.51 17.75 -8.94
CA GLN A 142 -3.39 18.75 -8.34
C GLN A 142 -2.83 19.33 -7.03
N CYS A 143 -1.88 18.64 -6.39
CA CYS A 143 -1.18 19.13 -5.21
C CYS A 143 0.09 19.94 -5.52
N GLY A 144 0.33 20.24 -6.80
CA GLY A 144 1.40 21.14 -7.26
C GLY A 144 2.79 20.49 -7.29
N ARG A 145 2.91 19.21 -6.94
CA ARG A 145 4.15 18.43 -7.07
C ARG A 145 4.07 17.53 -8.30
N SER A 146 5.16 17.44 -9.06
CA SER A 146 5.28 16.54 -10.21
C SER A 146 5.91 15.20 -9.86
N GLN A 147 6.48 15.11 -8.67
CA GLN A 147 7.10 13.90 -8.14
C GLN A 147 6.77 13.76 -6.66
N GLN A 148 6.72 12.53 -6.18
CA GLN A 148 6.52 12.21 -4.77
C GLN A 148 7.38 11.02 -4.36
N ASN A 149 7.62 10.89 -3.06
CA ASN A 149 8.21 9.70 -2.47
C ASN A 149 7.23 9.17 -1.43
N ALA A 150 6.50 8.12 -1.78
CA ALA A 150 5.40 7.60 -0.98
C ALA A 150 5.86 7.20 0.43
N HIS A 151 7.04 6.57 0.56
CA HIS A 151 7.57 6.19 1.87
C HIS A 151 7.84 7.40 2.77
N GLN A 152 8.55 8.41 2.26
CA GLN A 152 8.88 9.61 3.03
C GLN A 152 7.64 10.43 3.37
N MET A 153 6.67 10.49 2.45
CA MET A 153 5.39 11.16 2.71
C MET A 153 4.61 10.48 3.83
N MET A 154 4.50 9.14 3.81
CA MET A 154 3.84 8.40 4.88
C MET A 154 4.57 8.56 6.22
N LEU A 155 5.91 8.52 6.24
CA LEU A 155 6.69 8.83 7.45
C LEU A 155 6.42 10.26 7.96
N GLY A 156 6.32 11.24 7.06
CA GLY A 156 6.00 12.62 7.41
C GLY A 156 4.58 12.78 7.95
N ALA A 157 3.61 12.04 7.40
CA ALA A 157 2.20 12.12 7.78
C ALA A 157 1.93 11.53 9.17
N VAL A 158 2.42 10.31 9.43
CA VAL A 158 2.04 9.57 10.65
C VAL A 158 3.22 9.29 11.59
N GLY A 159 4.45 9.41 11.11
CA GLY A 159 5.67 9.09 11.85
C GLY A 159 6.16 7.65 11.62
N THR A 160 7.39 7.38 12.02
CA THR A 160 7.94 6.01 12.05
C THR A 160 7.31 5.19 13.16
N ASN A 161 7.09 3.90 12.90
CA ASN A 161 6.71 2.97 13.94
C ASN A 161 7.89 2.78 14.91
N PRO A 162 7.79 3.17 16.19
CA PRO A 162 8.88 2.94 17.15
C PRO A 162 9.12 1.44 17.41
N GLN A 163 8.17 0.59 17.02
CA GLN A 163 8.24 -0.86 17.15
C GLN A 163 8.78 -1.55 15.90
N VAL A 164 9.58 -0.89 15.03
CA VAL A 164 10.26 -1.57 13.90
C VAL A 164 11.12 -2.77 14.36
N PHE A 165 11.50 -2.82 15.65
CA PHE A 165 12.15 -3.97 16.29
C PHE A 165 11.28 -4.68 17.35
N GLY A 166 10.02 -4.27 17.51
CA GLY A 166 9.11 -4.71 18.58
C GLY A 166 8.43 -6.06 18.32
N ASP A 167 8.50 -6.61 17.11
CA ASP A 167 8.03 -7.97 16.80
C ASP A 167 9.14 -8.91 16.34
N GLY A 168 10.40 -8.54 16.62
CA GLY A 168 11.63 -9.15 16.07
C GLY A 168 11.83 -10.65 16.24
N PHE A 169 10.95 -11.40 16.92
CA PHE A 169 11.01 -12.87 17.05
C PHE A 169 9.65 -13.55 17.33
N GLU A 170 8.51 -12.88 17.12
CA GLU A 170 7.22 -13.54 17.38
C GLU A 170 6.92 -14.59 16.32
N SER A 171 6.45 -15.77 16.74
CA SER A 171 6.10 -16.86 15.82
C SER A 171 5.17 -16.31 14.74
N ALA A 172 5.58 -16.41 13.47
CA ALA A 172 4.78 -15.91 12.37
C ALA A 172 3.36 -16.47 12.48
N THR A 173 2.38 -15.60 12.66
CA THR A 173 0.98 -16.01 12.68
C THR A 173 0.66 -16.72 11.36
N ALA A 174 -0.30 -17.66 11.37
CA ALA A 174 -0.69 -18.37 10.14
C ALA A 174 -0.98 -17.40 8.97
N GLY A 175 -1.54 -16.22 9.25
CA GLY A 175 -1.72 -15.15 8.26
C GLY A 175 -0.42 -14.61 7.64
N LYS A 176 0.61 -14.30 8.45
CA LYS A 176 1.94 -13.84 7.96
C LYS A 176 2.64 -14.92 7.12
N LEU A 177 2.46 -16.20 7.46
CA LEU A 177 3.00 -17.31 6.67
C LEU A 177 2.26 -17.45 5.34
N ASN A 178 0.93 -17.37 5.37
CA ASN A 178 0.10 -17.64 4.20
C ASN A 178 0.27 -16.61 3.07
N TRP A 179 0.31 -15.30 3.34
CA TRP A 179 0.46 -14.33 2.23
C TRP A 179 1.87 -14.34 1.62
N ARG A 180 2.91 -14.65 2.42
CA ARG A 180 4.27 -14.85 1.91
C ARG A 180 4.38 -16.13 1.07
N GLU A 181 3.64 -17.19 1.40
CA GLU A 181 3.50 -18.35 0.52
C GLU A 181 2.69 -18.03 -0.76
N VAL A 182 1.66 -17.18 -0.68
CA VAL A 182 0.96 -16.65 -1.88
C VAL A 182 1.91 -15.87 -2.77
N LEU A 183 2.79 -15.03 -2.22
CA LEU A 183 3.86 -14.38 -3.00
C LEU A 183 4.77 -15.41 -3.68
N LYS A 184 5.25 -16.40 -2.93
CA LYS A 184 6.13 -17.44 -3.49
C LYS A 184 5.45 -18.23 -4.60
N THR A 185 4.15 -18.51 -4.51
CA THR A 185 3.41 -19.21 -5.59
C THR A 185 3.17 -18.32 -6.81
N ARG A 186 2.90 -17.01 -6.63
CA ARG A 186 2.82 -16.05 -7.74
C ARG A 186 4.18 -15.85 -8.42
N ASP A 187 5.26 -15.80 -7.65
CA ASP A 187 6.64 -15.68 -8.15
C ASP A 187 7.15 -16.97 -8.81
N ALA A 188 6.79 -18.16 -8.28
CA ALA A 188 7.13 -19.45 -8.89
C ALA A 188 6.41 -19.70 -10.22
N ASN A 189 5.23 -19.09 -10.41
CA ASN A 189 4.47 -19.13 -11.67
C ASN A 189 4.91 -18.06 -12.68
N ARG A 190 5.81 -17.13 -12.30
CA ARG A 190 6.48 -16.24 -13.26
C ARG A 190 7.64 -17.00 -13.89
N ARG A 191 7.56 -17.22 -15.22
CA ARG A 191 8.76 -17.51 -16.00
C ARG A 191 9.80 -16.45 -15.65
N PHE A 192 11.02 -16.88 -15.46
CA PHE A 192 12.21 -16.16 -15.00
C PHE A 192 12.64 -15.00 -15.92
N GLU A 193 11.72 -14.16 -16.37
CA GLU A 193 11.90 -13.03 -17.27
C GLU A 193 11.15 -11.83 -16.68
N GLY A 194 11.78 -11.17 -15.71
CA GLY A 194 11.24 -9.97 -15.09
C GLY A 194 11.67 -9.81 -13.64
N ARG A 195 12.99 -9.64 -13.41
CA ARG A 195 13.50 -9.22 -12.11
C ARG A 195 13.05 -7.78 -11.86
N CYS A 196 11.96 -7.61 -11.14
CA CYS A 196 11.72 -6.41 -10.35
C CYS A 196 11.84 -6.81 -8.87
N GLY A 197 12.95 -6.38 -8.26
CA GLY A 197 13.12 -6.27 -6.81
C GLY A 197 13.04 -7.57 -6.01
N THR A 198 14.00 -8.49 -6.20
CA THR A 198 14.47 -9.26 -5.05
C THR A 198 14.91 -8.27 -3.97
N THR A 199 14.80 -8.66 -2.72
CA THR A 199 15.17 -7.93 -1.49
C THR A 199 16.66 -7.54 -1.39
N ASP A 200 17.34 -7.36 -2.52
CA ASP A 200 18.71 -6.90 -2.59
C ASP A 200 18.74 -5.37 -2.48
N ARG A 201 19.18 -4.95 -1.29
CA ARG A 201 19.84 -3.69 -0.90
C ARG A 201 19.76 -2.51 -1.88
N PRO A 202 19.47 -1.30 -1.38
CA PRO A 202 19.56 -0.09 -2.20
C PRO A 202 20.96 0.00 -2.83
N VAL A 203 20.97 0.22 -4.14
CA VAL A 203 22.18 0.51 -4.90
C VAL A 203 22.73 1.81 -4.35
N ASP A 204 23.82 1.69 -3.58
CA ASP A 204 24.72 2.75 -3.20
C ASP A 204 25.02 3.62 -4.43
N ARG A 205 24.42 4.82 -4.46
CA ARG A 205 24.92 5.93 -5.25
C ARG A 205 25.57 6.90 -4.27
N SER A 206 26.83 6.62 -4.00
CA SER A 206 27.80 7.48 -3.36
C SER A 206 27.62 8.95 -3.80
N LEU A 207 27.21 9.80 -2.86
CA LEU A 207 27.64 11.18 -2.85
C LEU A 207 28.44 11.38 -1.55
N SER A 208 29.73 11.53 -1.78
CA SER A 208 30.83 11.78 -0.87
C SER A 208 30.55 12.77 0.25
N GLY A 209 30.91 12.38 1.48
CA GLY A 209 31.07 13.28 2.63
C GLY A 209 31.65 12.52 3.82
N TRP A 210 32.93 12.73 4.13
CA TRP A 210 33.62 12.11 5.25
C TRP A 210 33.29 12.83 6.56
N LEU A 211 32.99 12.08 7.62
CA LEU A 211 33.11 12.56 9.00
C LEU A 211 33.60 11.41 9.90
N GLU A 212 34.89 11.43 10.24
CA GLU A 212 35.47 10.60 11.30
C GLU A 212 35.23 11.25 12.66
N LEU A 213 34.95 10.45 13.69
CA LEU A 213 35.16 10.82 15.09
C LEU A 213 35.83 9.63 15.80
N PRO A 214 37.08 9.77 16.30
CA PRO A 214 37.83 8.67 16.89
C PRO A 214 37.51 8.47 18.38
N ARG A 215 37.47 7.17 18.75
CA ARG A 215 37.38 6.52 20.08
C ARG A 215 36.40 7.10 21.09
#